data_AF-A0A8T4EAU3-F1
#
_entry.id   AF-A0A8T4EAU3-F1
#
_cell.length_a   1.000
_cell.length_b   1.000
_cell.length_c   1.000
_cell.angle_alpha   90.00
_cell.angle_beta   90.00
_cell.angle_gamma   90.00
#
_symmetry.space_group_name_H-M   'P 1'
#
loop_
_entity.id
_entity.type
_entity.pdbx_description
1 polymer ?
#
loop_
_entity_poly.entity_id
_entity_poly.type
_entity_poly.pdbx_seq_one_letter_code
_entity_poly.pdbx_strand_id
1 'polypeptide(L)' 'MGKGVALLGLILIIVGLLPIIATFLVGIVDLSMILTYFNQGIYSINLAGYLFTEVMLALLGVGVLLLIIGAVK' A
#
# COMPACT_ATOMS: atom_id res chain seq x y z
N MET A 1 7.73 -14.27 -18.40
CA MET A 1 7.98 -12.99 -17.69
C MET A 1 6.82 -12.56 -16.77
N GLY A 2 5.60 -13.11 -16.91
CA GLY A 2 4.45 -12.70 -16.08
C GLY A 2 4.60 -12.92 -14.58
N LYS A 3 5.26 -14.01 -14.16
CA LYS A 3 5.55 -14.27 -12.72
C LYS A 3 6.27 -13.11 -12.01
N GLY A 4 7.18 -12.41 -12.70
CA GLY A 4 7.88 -11.25 -12.14
C GLY A 4 6.97 -10.04 -11.97
N VAL A 5 6.04 -9.83 -12.91
CA VAL A 5 5.02 -8.76 -12.83
C VAL A 5 4.04 -9.05 -11.70
N ALA A 6 3.67 -10.32 -11.51
CA ALA A 6 2.81 -10.73 -10.40
C ALA A 6 3.47 -10.47 -9.04
N LEU A 7 4.76 -10.81 -8.91
CA LEU A 7 5.54 -10.51 -7.71
C LEU A 7 5.65 -9.01 -7.44
N LEU A 8 5.90 -8.20 -8.49
CA LEU A 8 5.90 -6.75 -8.35
C LEU A 8 4.54 -6.23 -7.86
N GLY A 9 3.44 -6.73 -8.43
CA GLY A 9 2.09 -6.39 -7.99
C GLY A 9 1.86 -6.72 -6.52
N LEU A 10 2.27 -7.91 -6.08
CA LEU A 10 2.20 -8.33 -4.67
C LEU A 10 3.00 -7.38 -3.75
N ILE A 11 4.21 -7.01 -4.15
CA ILE A 11 5.07 -6.10 -3.38
C ILE A 11 4.39 -4.72 -3.23
N LEU A 12 3.82 -4.18 -4.30
CA LEU A 12 3.12 -2.89 -4.23
C LEU A 12 1.92 -2.94 -3.30
N ILE A 13 1.16 -4.03 -3.28
CA ILE A 13 0.05 -4.22 -2.34
C ILE A 13 0.57 -4.20 -0.90
N ILE A 14 1.64 -4.95 -0.61
CA ILE A 14 2.24 -4.99 0.73
C ILE A 14 2.70 -3.59 1.15
N VAL A 15 3.38 -2.87 0.26
CA VAL A 15 3.86 -1.50 0.52
C VAL A 15 2.69 -0.51 0.69
N GLY A 16 1.60 -0.66 -0.06
CA GLY A 16 0.40 0.15 0.12
C GLY A 16 -0.29 -0.03 1.47
N LEU A 17 -0.13 -1.20 2.10
CA LEU A 17 -0.69 -1.52 3.42
C LEU A 17 0.26 -1.22 4.58
N LEU A 18 1.52 -0.88 4.31
CA LEU A 18 2.52 -0.59 5.36
C LEU A 18 2.04 0.47 6.37
N PRO A 19 1.39 1.58 5.98
CA PRO A 19 0.93 2.59 6.93
C PRO A 19 -0.08 2.05 7.95
N ILE A 20 -0.93 1.11 7.54
CA ILE A 20 -1.90 0.45 8.44
C ILE A 20 -1.16 -0.38 9.48
N ILE A 21 -0.09 -1.06 9.09
CA ILE A 21 0.71 -1.85 10.02
C ILE A 21 1.52 -0.92 10.94
N ALA A 22 2.06 0.17 10.37
CA ALA A 22 2.86 1.14 11.08
C ALA A 22 2.07 1.81 12.23
N THR A 23 0.80 2.14 12.05
CA THR A 23 -0.02 2.73 13.12
C THR A 23 -0.11 1.85 14.37
N PHE A 24 -0.05 0.52 14.24
CA PHE A 24 -0.02 -0.41 15.39
C PHE A 24 1.36 -0.53 16.04
N LEU A 25 2.43 -0.21 15.32
CA LEU A 25 3.82 -0.39 15.75
C LEU A 25 4.48 0.90 16.26
N VAL A 26 3.89 2.08 16.02
CA VAL A 26 4.42 3.39 16.44
C VAL A 26 4.69 3.47 17.95
N GLY A 27 3.95 2.72 18.77
CA GLY A 27 4.19 2.65 20.22
C GLY A 27 5.45 1.87 20.64
N ILE A 28 6.07 1.15 19.71
CA ILE A 28 7.21 0.25 19.96
C ILE A 28 8.44 0.67 19.14
N VAL A 29 8.24 1.20 17.94
CA VAL A 29 9.29 1.64 17.01
C VAL A 29 8.89 2.94 16.33
N ASP A 30 9.82 3.89 16.20
CA ASP A 30 9.56 5.13 15.47
C ASP A 30 9.41 4.86 13.96
N LEU A 31 8.15 4.86 13.52
CA LEU A 31 7.74 4.69 12.13
C LEU A 31 7.02 5.95 11.61
N SER A 32 7.19 7.09 12.31
CA SER A 32 6.54 8.36 11.98
C SER A 32 6.83 8.80 10.54
N MET A 33 8.07 8.60 10.08
CA MET A 33 8.49 8.92 8.73
C MET A 33 7.65 8.22 7.64
N ILE A 34 7.29 6.94 7.85
CA ILE A 34 6.47 6.18 6.89
C ILE A 34 5.07 6.79 6.81
N LEU A 35 4.48 7.11 7.97
CA LEU A 35 3.15 7.71 8.04
C LEU A 35 3.12 9.08 7.35
N THR A 36 4.17 9.89 7.51
CA THR A 36 4.30 11.20 6.84
C THR A 36 4.44 11.05 5.33
N TYR A 37 5.27 10.13 4.83
CA TYR A 37 5.46 9.94 3.39
C TYR A 37 4.20 9.50 2.65
N PHE A 38 3.38 8.67 3.31
CA PHE A 38 2.16 8.15 2.72
C PHE A 38 0.97 9.09 2.89
N ASN A 39 1.04 10.10 3.76
CA ASN A 39 -0.03 11.06 3.97
C ASN A 39 0.32 12.41 3.31
N GLN A 40 -0.05 12.56 2.03
CA GLN A 40 0.18 13.79 1.27
C GLN A 40 -0.94 14.83 1.41
N GLY A 41 -2.08 14.45 2.00
CA GLY A 41 -3.13 15.37 2.43
C GLY A 41 -4.03 15.94 1.32
N ILE A 42 -4.13 15.31 0.16
CA ILE A 42 -4.96 15.75 -0.97
C ILE A 42 -6.34 15.06 -0.94
N TYR A 43 -6.37 13.73 -0.87
CA TYR A 43 -7.55 12.87 -0.78
C TYR A 43 -7.31 11.72 0.21
N SER A 44 -8.34 11.38 0.96
CA SER A 44 -8.32 10.18 1.80
C SER A 44 -9.71 9.58 1.89
N ILE A 45 -9.77 8.28 2.16
CA ILE A 45 -11.01 7.55 2.37
C ILE A 45 -10.89 6.72 3.64
N ASN A 46 -11.93 6.75 4.47
CA ASN A 46 -12.03 5.85 5.60
C ASN A 46 -12.72 4.56 5.14
N LEU A 47 -12.01 3.44 5.25
CA LEU A 47 -12.50 2.12 4.88
C LEU A 47 -12.25 1.15 6.04
N ALA A 48 -13.32 0.53 6.54
CA ALA A 48 -13.26 -0.43 7.65
C ALA A 48 -12.52 0.10 8.91
N GLY A 49 -12.61 1.40 9.18
CA GLY A 49 -11.95 2.05 10.32
C GLY A 49 -10.50 2.47 10.07
N TYR A 50 -9.97 2.23 8.87
CA TYR A 50 -8.62 2.65 8.47
C TYR A 50 -8.67 3.80 7.48
N LEU A 51 -7.80 4.79 7.67
CA LEU A 51 -7.64 5.88 6.72
C LEU A 51 -6.68 5.46 5.60
N PHE A 52 -7.20 5.38 4.38
CA PHE A 52 -6.42 5.16 3.17
C PHE A 52 -6.15 6.49 2.48
N THR A 53 -4.88 6.77 2.21
CA THR A 53 -4.44 7.93 1.46
C THR A 53 -4.32 7.59 -0.02
N GLU A 54 -4.17 8.61 -0.86
CA GLU A 54 -3.97 8.52 -2.31
C GLU A 54 -2.82 7.59 -2.67
N VAL A 55 -1.69 7.74 -1.97
CA VAL A 55 -0.49 6.92 -2.22
C VAL A 55 -0.79 5.46 -1.92
N MET A 56 -1.47 5.17 -0.79
CA MET A 56 -1.88 3.81 -0.43
C MET A 56 -2.82 3.22 -1.48
N LEU A 57 -3.84 3.98 -1.89
CA LEU A 57 -4.82 3.55 -2.91
C LEU A 57 -4.17 3.34 -4.27
N ALA A 58 -3.24 4.20 -4.69
CA ALA A 58 -2.53 4.06 -5.96
C ALA A 58 -1.67 2.79 -5.95
N LEU A 59 -0.94 2.53 -4.87
CA LEU A 59 -0.13 1.32 -4.73
C LEU A 59 -0.98 0.05 -4.71
N LEU A 60 -2.12 0.07 -4.01
CA LEU A 60 -3.07 -1.04 -4.00
C LEU A 60 -3.70 -1.28 -5.37
N GLY A 61 -4.19 -0.23 -6.02
CA GLY A 61 -4.83 -0.32 -7.33
C GLY A 61 -3.87 -0.82 -8.41
N VAL A 62 -2.70 -0.19 -8.53
CA VAL A 62 -1.65 -0.61 -9.48
C VAL A 62 -1.14 -2.01 -9.13
N GLY A 63 -0.95 -2.30 -7.85
CA GLY A 63 -0.49 -3.61 -7.39
C GLY A 63 -1.45 -4.75 -7.77
N VAL A 64 -2.76 -4.56 -7.56
CA VAL A 64 -3.79 -5.54 -7.96
C VAL A 64 -3.80 -5.73 -9.48
N LEU A 65 -3.70 -4.66 -10.27
CA LEU A 65 -3.64 -4.75 -11.72
C LEU A 65 -2.42 -5.55 -12.19
N LEU A 66 -1.23 -5.25 -11.66
CA LEU A 66 0.00 -5.97 -12.02
C LEU A 66 -0.05 -7.43 -11.56
N LEU A 67 -0.64 -7.71 -10.40
CA LEU A 67 -0.83 -9.07 -9.91
C LEU A 67 -1.67 -9.89 -10.89
N ILE A 68 -2.83 -9.37 -11.29
CA ILE A 68 -3.73 -10.04 -12.24
C ILE A 68 -3.06 -10.22 -13.60
N ILE A 69 -2.47 -9.15 -14.16
CA ILE A 69 -1.79 -9.21 -15.46
C ILE A 69 -0.65 -10.23 -15.44
N GLY A 70 0.14 -10.26 -14.36
CA GLY A 70 1.24 -11.19 -14.21
C GLY A 70 0.83 -12.63 -13.94
N ALA A 71 -0.35 -12.85 -13.34
CA ALA A 71 -0.89 -14.19 -13.10
C ALA A 71 -1.53 -14.82 -14.35
N VAL A 72 -2.08 -13.99 -15.24
CA VAL A 72 -2.78 -14.43 -16.46
C VAL A 72 -1.81 -14.66 -17.64
N LYS A 73 -0.63 -14.01 -17.64
CA LYS A 73 0.39 -14.12 -18.70
C LYS A 73 1.58 -15.00 -18.32
#